data_AF-A0A538MSL7-F1
#
_entry.id   AF-A0A538MSL7-F1
#
_cell.length_a   1.000
_cell.length_b   1.000
_cell.length_c   1.000
_cell.angle_alpha   90.00
_cell.angle_beta   90.00
_cell.angle_gamma   90.00
#
_symmetry.space_group_name_H-M   'P 1'
#
loop_
_entity.id
_entity.type
_entity.pdbx_description
1 polymer ?
#
loop_
_entity_poly.entity_id
_entity_poly.type
_entity_poly.pdbx_seq_one_letter_code
_entity_poly.pdbx_strand_id
1 'polypeptide(L)'
;MGENAAVTYNGSSWSSPVDIDPNTLISVSCASSSFCAATDFMGNAVTYTVSAKADQTISVTTHGPASAVSGTSFTVAATAPGGAVVYSSSGVCSNVGAMFTMTSGTGTCTVKYDQPGNAGYNAAPQVVESVKAAVPRFTLTIAKSGTGNGTVTSNAGGISCGATCAVAFDSGTSVTLTATPDGNSTFAGWSGACSGSGSCTVTIDAAKTVTATFSLVAQKKVFCIVPNVKRKPLATAKRRIVAAHCRTGRVRNAKSTTVRKGRVISQRPRAGEKLVRGSKVNLVVSRGQR
;
A
#
# COMPACT_ATOMS: atom_id res chain seq x y z
N MET A 1 -54.99 -12.07 55.06
CA MET A 1 -54.27 -10.79 54.99
C MET A 1 -54.94 -9.90 56.02
N GLY A 2 -54.23 -9.49 57.07
CA GLY A 2 -54.80 -8.66 58.14
C GLY A 2 -55.22 -7.30 57.59
N GLU A 3 -56.34 -6.78 58.06
CA GLU A 3 -57.08 -5.66 57.44
C GLU A 3 -56.35 -4.29 57.49
N ASN A 4 -55.17 -4.19 58.14
CA ASN A 4 -54.51 -2.91 58.44
C ASN A 4 -52.97 -2.91 58.23
N ALA A 5 -52.46 -3.72 57.31
CA ALA A 5 -51.02 -3.77 57.00
C ALA A 5 -50.67 -2.93 55.76
N ALA A 6 -49.57 -2.17 55.82
CA ALA A 6 -49.02 -1.47 54.66
C ALA A 6 -47.92 -2.30 53.99
N VAL A 7 -47.87 -2.21 52.66
CA VAL A 7 -46.78 -2.78 51.85
C VAL A 7 -46.17 -1.70 50.99
N THR A 8 -44.85 -1.76 50.79
CA THR A 8 -44.13 -0.83 49.92
C THR A 8 -43.70 -1.53 48.65
N TYR A 9 -43.83 -0.86 47.49
CA TYR A 9 -43.38 -1.38 46.20
C TYR A 9 -42.14 -0.64 45.74
N ASN A 10 -41.01 -1.35 45.61
CA ASN A 10 -39.72 -0.75 45.22
C ASN A 10 -39.49 -0.66 43.70
N GLY A 11 -40.53 -0.93 42.90
CA GLY A 11 -40.44 -1.01 41.45
C GLY A 11 -40.26 -2.43 40.87
N SER A 12 -39.94 -3.42 41.70
CA SER A 12 -39.74 -4.83 41.27
C SER A 12 -40.38 -5.86 42.19
N SER A 13 -40.58 -5.53 43.46
CA SER A 13 -41.12 -6.43 44.49
C SER A 13 -41.86 -5.64 45.56
N TRP A 14 -42.82 -6.31 46.21
CA TRP A 14 -43.51 -5.81 47.39
C TRP A 14 -42.77 -6.21 48.66
N SER A 15 -42.70 -5.32 49.64
CA SER A 15 -42.19 -5.65 50.97
C SER A 15 -43.10 -6.64 51.69
N SER A 16 -42.59 -7.24 52.76
CA SER A 16 -43.49 -7.90 53.72
C SER A 16 -44.48 -6.87 54.29
N PRO A 17 -45.74 -7.26 54.57
CA PRO A 17 -46.72 -6.39 55.20
C PRO A 17 -46.21 -5.92 56.57
N VAL A 18 -46.30 -4.61 56.82
CA VAL A 18 -45.98 -3.98 58.10
C VAL A 18 -47.29 -3.54 58.73
N ASP A 19 -47.62 -4.09 59.90
CA ASP A 19 -48.78 -3.65 60.67
C ASP A 19 -48.53 -2.24 61.20
N ILE A 20 -49.43 -1.31 60.87
CA ILE A 20 -49.31 0.09 61.30
C ILE A 20 -50.02 0.31 62.64
N ASP A 21 -51.10 -0.44 62.92
CA ASP A 21 -51.83 -0.60 64.20
C ASP A 21 -53.04 -1.55 63.94
N PRO A 22 -53.76 -2.10 64.95
CA PRO A 22 -55.10 -2.68 64.83
C PRO A 22 -56.20 -1.82 64.18
N ASN A 23 -55.98 -0.52 63.94
CA ASN A 23 -57.00 0.40 63.44
C ASN A 23 -56.91 0.65 61.92
N THR A 24 -57.99 1.16 61.33
CA THR A 24 -58.12 1.36 59.87
C THR A 24 -57.16 2.41 59.31
N LEU A 25 -56.43 2.06 58.25
CA LEU A 25 -55.61 3.01 57.49
C LEU A 25 -56.49 4.07 56.83
N ILE A 26 -56.28 5.35 57.16
CA ILE A 26 -57.16 6.44 56.70
C ILE A 26 -56.66 7.12 55.42
N SER A 27 -55.35 7.27 55.25
CA SER A 27 -54.78 7.97 54.10
C SER A 27 -53.32 7.59 53.86
N VAL A 28 -52.95 7.60 52.58
CA VAL A 28 -51.56 7.57 52.13
C VAL A 28 -51.31 8.86 51.38
N SER A 29 -50.26 9.59 51.74
CA SER A 29 -49.85 10.81 51.06
C SER A 29 -48.41 10.71 50.62
N CYS A 30 -48.15 11.04 49.36
CA CYS A 30 -46.80 11.13 48.81
C CYS A 30 -46.45 12.60 48.59
N ALA A 31 -45.48 13.11 49.36
CA ALA A 31 -44.99 14.47 49.18
C ALA A 31 -44.05 14.59 47.97
N SER A 32 -43.46 13.47 47.53
CA SER A 32 -42.66 13.39 46.31
C SER A 32 -42.70 11.96 45.72
N SER A 33 -42.05 11.77 44.57
CA SER A 33 -41.82 10.43 44.00
C SER A 33 -40.84 9.57 44.83
N SER A 34 -40.14 10.16 45.80
CA SER A 34 -39.17 9.50 46.67
C SER A 34 -39.59 9.45 48.14
N PHE A 35 -40.76 10.00 48.49
CA PHE A 35 -41.26 10.03 49.86
C PHE A 35 -42.78 9.89 49.91
N CYS A 36 -43.26 8.83 50.56
CA CYS A 36 -44.65 8.66 50.97
C CYS A 36 -44.75 8.38 52.46
N ALA A 37 -45.83 8.82 53.08
CA ALA A 37 -46.18 8.50 54.46
C ALA A 37 -47.63 8.01 54.51
N ALA A 38 -47.86 6.98 55.31
CA ALA A 38 -49.19 6.53 55.69
C ALA A 38 -49.32 6.74 57.21
N THR A 39 -50.43 7.33 57.65
CA THR A 39 -50.68 7.65 59.05
C THR A 39 -52.04 7.12 59.51
N ASP A 40 -52.16 6.77 60.79
CA ASP A 40 -53.44 6.37 61.42
C ASP A 40 -54.07 7.51 62.26
N PHE A 41 -55.20 7.23 62.91
CA PHE A 41 -55.92 8.17 63.78
C PHE A 41 -55.19 8.45 65.12
N MET A 42 -54.27 7.57 65.54
CA MET A 42 -53.50 7.73 66.78
C MET A 42 -52.15 8.44 66.56
N GLY A 43 -51.81 8.77 65.30
CA GLY A 43 -50.59 9.47 64.93
C GLY A 43 -49.40 8.56 64.63
N ASN A 44 -49.60 7.24 64.53
CA ASN A 44 -48.56 6.32 64.06
C ASN A 44 -48.35 6.51 62.56
N ALA A 45 -47.10 6.38 62.10
CA ALA A 45 -46.74 6.58 60.71
C ALA A 45 -45.77 5.50 60.20
N VAL A 46 -45.99 5.04 58.97
CA VAL A 46 -44.97 4.32 58.19
C VAL A 46 -44.57 5.18 57.01
N THR A 47 -43.26 5.35 56.83
CA THR A 47 -42.71 6.10 55.72
C THR A 47 -42.07 5.17 54.70
N TYR A 48 -42.23 5.52 53.44
CA TYR A 48 -41.51 4.97 52.32
C TYR A 48 -40.57 6.04 51.79
N THR A 49 -39.27 5.81 51.90
CA THR A 49 -38.22 6.65 51.32
C THR A 49 -37.46 5.88 50.26
N VAL A 50 -37.39 6.42 49.06
CA VAL A 50 -36.39 6.01 48.06
C VAL A 50 -35.19 6.92 48.24
N SER A 51 -34.04 6.36 48.63
CA SER A 51 -32.79 7.11 48.54
C SER A 51 -32.57 7.51 47.09
N ALA A 52 -32.46 8.81 46.84
CA ALA A 52 -32.13 9.30 45.50
C ALA A 52 -30.81 8.67 45.08
N LYS A 53 -30.80 8.01 43.92
CA LYS A 53 -29.58 7.45 43.35
C LYS A 53 -28.61 8.60 43.04
N ALA A 54 -27.33 8.37 43.27
CA ALA A 54 -26.29 9.30 42.90
C ALA A 54 -26.05 9.27 41.38
N ASP A 55 -25.77 10.43 40.79
CA ASP A 55 -25.24 10.48 39.43
C ASP A 55 -23.81 9.96 39.40
N GLN A 56 -23.41 9.43 38.24
CA GLN A 56 -22.09 8.87 38.03
C GLN A 56 -21.60 9.12 36.60
N THR A 57 -20.29 8.97 36.42
CA THR A 57 -19.62 9.12 35.14
C THR A 57 -18.78 7.88 34.82
N ILE A 58 -18.62 7.61 33.53
CA ILE A 58 -17.69 6.60 33.03
C ILE A 58 -16.32 7.25 32.89
N SER A 59 -15.30 6.63 33.48
CA SER A 59 -13.90 7.03 33.34
C SER A 59 -13.18 6.03 32.44
N VAL A 60 -12.81 6.44 31.24
CA VAL A 60 -11.99 5.63 30.32
C VAL A 60 -10.55 5.61 30.85
N THR A 61 -10.04 4.42 31.13
CA THR A 61 -8.69 4.19 31.67
C THR A 61 -7.72 3.66 30.62
N THR A 62 -8.22 3.11 29.52
CA THR A 62 -7.43 2.75 28.34
C THR A 62 -8.22 3.12 27.09
N HIS A 63 -7.74 4.15 26.39
CA HIS A 63 -8.37 4.68 25.19
C HIS A 63 -8.07 3.82 23.96
N GLY A 64 -8.98 3.82 22.99
CA GLY A 64 -8.68 3.34 21.65
C GLY A 64 -7.58 4.17 20.97
N PRO A 65 -6.82 3.60 20.02
CA PRO A 65 -5.85 4.38 19.25
C PRO A 65 -6.55 5.38 18.33
N ALA A 66 -5.85 6.43 17.89
CA ALA A 66 -6.40 7.39 16.93
C ALA A 66 -6.76 6.73 15.58
N SER A 67 -6.00 5.70 15.18
CA SER A 67 -6.29 4.87 14.01
C SER A 67 -5.88 3.41 14.22
N ALA A 68 -6.56 2.51 13.53
CA ALA A 68 -6.26 1.08 13.55
C ALA A 68 -6.40 0.46 12.14
N VAL A 69 -5.51 -0.48 11.83
CA VAL A 69 -5.47 -1.14 10.52
C VAL A 69 -6.56 -2.20 10.43
N SER A 70 -7.21 -2.32 9.27
CA SER A 70 -8.19 -3.39 9.02
C SER A 70 -7.65 -4.77 9.39
N GLY A 71 -8.46 -5.59 10.05
CA GLY A 71 -8.11 -6.94 10.50
C GLY A 71 -7.28 -7.00 11.78
N THR A 72 -6.80 -5.87 12.29
CA THR A 72 -6.14 -5.81 13.61
C THR A 72 -7.16 -5.54 14.72
N SER A 73 -6.76 -5.86 15.95
CA SER A 73 -7.56 -5.61 17.14
C SER A 73 -6.83 -4.70 18.13
N PHE A 74 -7.60 -3.95 18.90
CA PHE A 74 -7.13 -3.15 20.03
C PHE A 74 -8.06 -3.37 21.23
N THR A 75 -7.56 -3.05 22.43
CA THR A 75 -8.33 -3.18 23.67
C THR A 75 -8.57 -1.83 24.29
N VAL A 76 -9.73 -1.67 24.92
CA VAL A 76 -10.07 -0.48 25.71
C VAL A 76 -10.37 -0.87 27.16
N ALA A 77 -10.45 0.09 28.05
CA ALA A 77 -10.85 -0.15 29.43
C ALA A 77 -11.52 1.09 30.02
N ALA A 78 -12.55 0.87 30.83
CA ALA A 78 -13.23 1.94 31.56
C ALA A 78 -13.77 1.43 32.90
N THR A 79 -13.95 2.36 33.83
CA THR A 79 -14.51 2.10 35.17
C THR A 79 -15.62 3.09 35.48
N ALA A 80 -16.58 2.68 36.31
CA ALA A 80 -17.64 3.54 36.81
C ALA A 80 -18.06 3.10 38.23
N PRO A 81 -18.50 4.03 39.10
CA PRO A 81 -18.97 3.71 40.45
C PRO A 81 -20.11 2.68 40.49
N GLY A 82 -20.96 2.69 39.46
CA GLY A 82 -22.10 1.78 39.32
C GLY A 82 -21.72 0.33 39.02
N GLY A 83 -20.44 0.02 38.78
CA GLY A 83 -19.92 -1.32 38.53
C GLY A 83 -19.34 -1.50 37.13
N ALA A 84 -19.55 -2.68 36.55
CA ALA A 84 -18.97 -3.04 35.25
C ALA A 84 -19.48 -2.15 34.11
N VAL A 85 -18.56 -1.72 33.25
CA VAL A 85 -18.86 -0.99 32.01
C VAL A 85 -19.10 -2.00 30.89
N VAL A 86 -20.16 -1.77 30.12
CA VAL A 86 -20.54 -2.55 28.94
C VAL A 86 -19.96 -1.88 27.70
N TYR A 87 -19.38 -2.69 26.82
CA TYR A 87 -18.75 -2.22 25.59
C TYR A 87 -19.58 -2.64 24.38
N SER A 88 -19.83 -1.70 23.48
CA SER A 88 -20.45 -1.99 22.18
C SER A 88 -19.76 -1.22 21.06
N SER A 89 -19.87 -1.73 19.83
CA SER A 89 -19.30 -1.12 18.64
C SER A 89 -20.36 -0.69 17.63
N SER A 90 -20.05 0.32 16.83
CA SER A 90 -20.76 0.62 15.59
C SER A 90 -19.81 1.12 14.51
N GLY A 91 -20.23 1.11 13.25
CA GLY A 91 -19.38 1.49 12.12
C GLY A 91 -18.51 0.32 11.67
N VAL A 92 -17.22 0.55 11.45
CA VAL A 92 -16.31 -0.43 10.82
C VAL A 92 -15.48 -1.27 11.79
N CYS A 93 -16.12 -1.69 12.88
CA CYS A 93 -15.52 -2.61 13.85
C CYS A 93 -16.57 -3.47 14.54
N SER A 94 -16.12 -4.62 15.02
CA SER A 94 -16.86 -5.52 15.92
C SER A 94 -16.14 -5.60 17.25
N ASN A 95 -16.82 -6.00 18.33
CA ASN A 95 -16.18 -6.20 19.62
C ASN A 95 -16.63 -7.49 20.31
N VAL A 96 -15.72 -8.07 21.10
CA VAL A 96 -16.01 -9.13 22.07
C VAL A 96 -15.49 -8.63 23.42
N GLY A 97 -16.42 -8.27 24.30
CA GLY A 97 -16.06 -7.53 25.51
C GLY A 97 -15.31 -6.25 25.15
N ALA A 98 -14.16 -6.05 25.79
CA ALA A 98 -13.34 -4.84 25.60
C ALA A 98 -12.34 -4.91 24.41
N MET A 99 -12.33 -6.02 23.66
CA MET A 99 -11.49 -6.18 22.47
C MET A 99 -12.26 -5.81 21.21
N PHE A 100 -11.77 -4.81 20.49
CA PHE A 100 -12.36 -4.29 19.25
C PHE A 100 -11.51 -4.72 18.05
N THR A 101 -12.16 -5.19 16.99
CA THR A 101 -11.52 -5.66 15.75
C THR A 101 -12.03 -4.84 14.57
N MET A 102 -11.09 -4.26 13.81
CA MET A 102 -11.41 -3.45 12.63
C MET A 102 -11.86 -4.35 11.47
N THR A 103 -13.03 -4.08 10.91
CA THR A 103 -13.63 -4.89 9.83
C THR A 103 -13.45 -4.28 8.44
N SER A 104 -13.06 -3.00 8.36
CA SER A 104 -12.74 -2.30 7.12
C SER A 104 -11.49 -1.44 7.28
N GLY A 105 -10.82 -1.14 6.17
CA GLY A 105 -9.71 -0.18 6.10
C GLY A 105 -10.16 1.27 5.89
N THR A 106 -11.44 1.50 5.66
CA THR A 106 -12.04 2.83 5.45
C THR A 106 -13.23 3.05 6.37
N GLY A 107 -13.51 4.30 6.73
CA GLY A 107 -14.58 4.67 7.65
C GLY A 107 -14.10 4.85 9.10
N THR A 108 -15.06 4.85 10.02
CA THR A 108 -14.83 5.10 11.45
C THR A 108 -15.40 3.97 12.28
N CYS A 109 -14.60 3.44 13.20
CA CYS A 109 -15.06 2.58 14.28
C CYS A 109 -15.49 3.47 15.45
N THR A 110 -16.71 3.29 15.93
CA THR A 110 -17.19 3.95 17.14
C THR A 110 -17.20 2.96 18.28
N VAL A 111 -16.41 3.26 19.31
CA VAL A 111 -16.38 2.54 20.58
C VAL A 111 -17.39 3.22 21.50
N LYS A 112 -18.28 2.44 22.11
CA LYS A 112 -19.28 2.95 23.06
C LYS A 112 -19.08 2.28 24.41
N TYR A 113 -19.12 3.10 25.44
CA TYR A 113 -19.02 2.70 26.83
C TYR A 113 -20.34 3.04 27.52
N ASP A 114 -21.02 2.02 28.03
CA ASP A 114 -22.33 2.13 28.67
C ASP A 114 -22.27 1.62 30.10
N GLN A 115 -22.95 2.31 31.02
CA GLN A 115 -23.11 1.82 32.38
C GLN A 115 -24.58 2.03 32.80
N PRO A 116 -25.35 0.94 33.04
CA PRO A 116 -26.81 1.00 33.19
C PRO A 116 -27.31 1.52 34.55
N GLY A 117 -26.41 1.85 35.47
CA GLY A 117 -26.73 2.15 36.86
C GLY A 117 -26.83 0.89 37.72
N ASN A 118 -27.10 1.10 39.00
CA ASN A 118 -27.41 0.04 39.95
C ASN A 118 -28.40 0.57 41.02
N ALA A 119 -28.50 -0.08 42.19
CA ALA A 119 -29.37 0.37 43.27
C ALA A 119 -28.99 1.75 43.84
N GLY A 120 -27.70 2.10 43.85
CA GLY A 120 -27.18 3.35 44.39
C GLY A 120 -26.85 4.43 43.35
N TYR A 121 -26.75 4.07 42.06
CA TYR A 121 -26.36 5.01 41.00
C TYR A 121 -27.29 5.01 39.80
N ASN A 122 -27.56 6.19 39.25
CA ASN A 122 -28.27 6.38 37.97
C ASN A 122 -27.43 5.85 36.80
N ALA A 123 -28.03 5.55 35.65
CA ALA A 123 -27.26 5.21 34.46
C ALA A 123 -26.29 6.36 34.10
N ALA A 124 -25.02 6.02 33.82
CA ALA A 124 -24.04 7.03 33.45
C ALA A 124 -24.30 7.50 32.01
N PRO A 125 -24.04 8.79 31.68
CA PRO A 125 -24.02 9.23 30.29
C PRO A 125 -23.08 8.36 29.45
N GLN A 126 -23.54 7.90 28.29
CA GLN A 126 -22.73 7.09 27.38
C GLN A 126 -21.50 7.89 26.93
N VAL A 127 -20.33 7.26 27.02
CA VAL A 127 -19.09 7.80 26.45
C VAL A 127 -18.84 7.14 25.10
N VAL A 128 -18.38 7.92 24.12
CA VAL A 128 -18.07 7.44 22.78
C VAL A 128 -16.68 7.89 22.35
N GLU A 129 -15.95 6.98 21.68
CA GLU A 129 -14.66 7.27 21.05
C GLU A 129 -14.67 6.85 19.60
N SER A 130 -13.91 7.56 18.78
CA SER A 130 -13.78 7.26 17.35
C SER A 130 -12.37 6.82 17.02
N VAL A 131 -12.26 5.67 16.38
CA VAL A 131 -11.01 5.12 15.83
C VAL A 131 -11.10 5.16 14.32
N LYS A 132 -10.19 5.88 13.68
CA LYS A 132 -10.16 5.97 12.22
C LYS A 132 -9.64 4.66 11.61
N ALA A 133 -10.34 4.12 10.63
CA ALA A 133 -9.86 2.96 9.92
C ALA A 133 -8.68 3.31 9.00
N ALA A 134 -7.73 2.38 8.92
CA ALA A 134 -6.59 2.46 8.01
C ALA A 134 -6.51 1.20 7.15
N VAL A 135 -6.24 1.39 5.86
CA VAL A 135 -5.98 0.29 4.92
C VAL A 135 -4.57 -0.25 5.19
N PRO A 136 -4.36 -1.57 5.21
CA PRO A 136 -3.00 -2.12 5.32
C PRO A 136 -2.16 -1.72 4.12
N ARG A 137 -0.87 -1.47 4.34
CA ARG A 137 0.09 -1.09 3.28
C ARG A 137 1.11 -2.20 3.07
N PHE A 138 1.39 -2.48 1.80
CA PHE A 138 2.37 -3.49 1.41
C PHE A 138 3.37 -2.94 0.41
N THR A 139 4.64 -3.36 0.56
CA THR A 139 5.74 -2.92 -0.30
C THR A 139 5.72 -3.67 -1.62
N LEU A 140 5.71 -2.92 -2.73
CA LEU A 140 6.04 -3.41 -4.06
C LEU A 140 7.51 -3.08 -4.35
N THR A 141 8.30 -4.12 -4.59
CA THR A 141 9.72 -4.01 -4.94
C THR A 141 9.94 -4.36 -6.41
N ILE A 142 10.68 -3.51 -7.12
CA ILE A 142 11.09 -3.74 -8.49
C ILE A 142 12.57 -4.13 -8.51
N ALA A 143 12.86 -5.33 -9.00
CA ALA A 143 14.20 -5.76 -9.34
C ALA A 143 14.48 -5.49 -10.82
N LYS A 144 15.73 -5.18 -11.16
CA LYS A 144 16.21 -5.12 -12.54
C LYS A 144 17.22 -6.25 -12.75
N SER A 145 17.15 -6.91 -13.90
CA SER A 145 18.07 -8.00 -14.26
C SER A 145 18.45 -7.96 -15.74
N GLY A 146 19.42 -8.80 -16.12
CA GLY A 146 19.93 -8.91 -17.48
C GLY A 146 21.19 -8.06 -17.73
N THR A 147 21.62 -8.00 -18.98
CA THR A 147 22.87 -7.33 -19.39
C THR A 147 22.66 -5.87 -19.79
N GLY A 148 21.42 -5.50 -20.13
CA GLY A 148 21.04 -4.16 -20.52
C GLY A 148 20.61 -3.32 -19.34
N ASN A 149 20.37 -2.05 -19.61
CA ASN A 149 19.83 -1.06 -18.68
C ASN A 149 18.50 -0.49 -19.17
N GLY A 150 17.74 0.06 -18.24
CA GLY A 150 16.50 0.76 -18.49
C GLY A 150 15.90 1.30 -17.20
N THR A 151 14.77 1.96 -17.34
CA THR A 151 13.97 2.52 -16.25
C THR A 151 12.63 1.80 -16.14
N VAL A 152 12.06 1.79 -14.94
CA VAL A 152 10.73 1.22 -14.68
C VAL A 152 9.92 2.24 -13.91
N THR A 153 8.79 2.67 -14.46
CA THR A 153 7.89 3.63 -13.83
C THR A 153 6.53 2.99 -13.52
N SER A 154 5.82 3.55 -12.54
CA SER A 154 4.45 3.16 -12.21
C SER A 154 3.45 4.28 -12.50
N ASN A 155 2.21 3.92 -12.85
CA ASN A 155 1.10 4.90 -12.94
C ASN A 155 0.67 5.43 -11.56
N ALA A 156 0.82 4.63 -10.51
CA ALA A 156 0.49 4.98 -9.12
C ALA A 156 1.54 5.91 -8.46
N GLY A 157 2.62 6.26 -9.18
CA GLY A 157 3.71 7.09 -8.67
C GLY A 157 4.65 6.36 -7.71
N GLY A 158 5.68 7.08 -7.25
CA GLY A 158 6.66 6.60 -6.28
C GLY A 158 7.73 5.65 -6.82
N ILE A 159 7.44 4.88 -7.88
CA ILE A 159 8.40 3.97 -8.53
C ILE A 159 8.92 4.63 -9.81
N SER A 160 10.23 4.86 -9.88
CA SER A 160 10.93 5.29 -11.09
C SER A 160 12.13 4.41 -11.45
N CYS A 161 12.55 3.53 -10.51
CA CYS A 161 13.62 2.54 -10.65
C CYS A 161 14.90 3.05 -11.33
N GLY A 162 15.17 4.35 -11.21
CA GLY A 162 16.49 4.96 -11.39
C GLY A 162 17.17 5.19 -10.03
N ALA A 163 16.38 5.62 -9.03
CA ALA A 163 16.80 5.81 -7.64
C ALA A 163 15.91 5.05 -6.64
N THR A 164 14.59 5.06 -6.83
CA THR A 164 13.62 4.40 -5.93
C THR A 164 12.98 3.20 -6.60
N CYS A 165 13.23 2.00 -6.05
CA CYS A 165 12.75 0.72 -6.57
C CYS A 165 11.77 0.00 -5.63
N ALA A 166 11.45 0.58 -4.46
CA ALA A 166 10.53 -0.03 -3.50
C ALA A 166 9.62 1.04 -2.89
N VAL A 167 8.31 0.81 -2.94
CA VAL A 167 7.30 1.73 -2.39
C VAL A 167 6.15 0.93 -1.79
N ALA A 168 5.61 1.40 -0.66
CA ALA A 168 4.43 0.82 -0.05
C ALA A 168 3.15 1.44 -0.62
N PHE A 169 2.20 0.60 -1.02
CA PHE A 169 0.87 1.00 -1.49
C PHE A 169 -0.21 0.44 -0.57
N ASP A 170 -1.36 1.10 -0.54
CA ASP A 170 -2.53 0.59 0.16
C ASP A 170 -3.01 -0.71 -0.50
N SER A 171 -3.43 -1.67 0.31
CA SER A 171 -4.01 -2.93 -0.17
C SER A 171 -5.22 -2.67 -1.09
N GLY A 172 -5.32 -3.44 -2.17
CA GLY A 172 -6.27 -3.26 -3.26
C GLY A 172 -5.80 -2.32 -4.38
N THR A 173 -4.72 -1.55 -4.18
CA THR A 173 -4.19 -0.67 -5.24
C THR A 173 -3.75 -1.48 -6.45
N SER A 174 -4.21 -1.08 -7.65
CA SER A 174 -3.76 -1.65 -8.92
C SER A 174 -2.64 -0.80 -9.51
N VAL A 175 -1.44 -1.37 -9.59
CA VAL A 175 -0.22 -0.69 -10.08
C VAL A 175 0.16 -1.24 -11.45
N THR A 176 0.18 -0.38 -12.46
CA THR A 176 0.68 -0.70 -13.80
C THR A 176 2.11 -0.19 -13.94
N LEU A 177 3.02 -1.10 -14.27
CA LEU A 177 4.45 -0.87 -14.50
C LEU A 177 4.76 -0.81 -15.98
N THR A 178 5.59 0.17 -16.33
CA THR A 178 6.10 0.41 -17.69
C THR A 178 7.62 0.37 -17.67
N ALA A 179 8.22 -0.47 -18.50
CA ALA A 179 9.66 -0.56 -18.68
C ALA A 179 10.08 0.21 -19.93
N THR A 180 11.06 1.10 -19.78
CA THR A 180 11.65 1.87 -20.88
C THR A 180 13.13 1.50 -20.96
N PRO A 181 13.54 0.70 -21.97
CA PRO A 181 14.95 0.39 -22.21
C PRO A 181 15.76 1.63 -22.57
N ASP A 182 17.02 1.66 -22.14
CA ASP A 182 17.98 2.66 -22.62
C ASP A 182 18.33 2.40 -24.09
N GLY A 183 18.90 3.39 -24.79
CA GLY A 183 19.13 3.33 -26.25
C GLY A 183 19.99 2.15 -26.76
N ASN A 184 20.75 1.48 -25.90
CA ASN A 184 21.55 0.28 -26.22
C ASN A 184 20.96 -1.01 -25.64
N SER A 185 19.71 -0.99 -25.18
CA SER A 185 19.04 -2.13 -24.55
C SER A 185 17.68 -2.42 -25.20
N THR A 186 17.21 -3.65 -25.05
CA THR A 186 15.82 -4.04 -25.30
C THR A 186 15.19 -4.56 -24.00
N PHE A 187 13.86 -4.44 -23.90
CA PHE A 187 13.12 -5.07 -22.81
C PHE A 187 12.89 -6.54 -23.13
N ALA A 188 13.36 -7.44 -22.28
CA ALA A 188 13.22 -8.88 -22.46
C ALA A 188 11.94 -9.43 -21.81
N GLY A 189 11.40 -8.75 -20.79
CA GLY A 189 10.14 -9.12 -20.16
C GLY A 189 10.12 -8.96 -18.64
N TRP A 190 8.93 -9.17 -18.08
CA TRP A 190 8.63 -9.18 -16.66
C TRP A 190 8.66 -10.61 -16.09
N SER A 191 9.03 -10.73 -14.81
CA SER A 191 8.86 -11.95 -14.01
C SER A 191 8.57 -11.63 -12.53
N GLY A 192 8.22 -12.65 -11.74
CA GLY A 192 7.83 -12.50 -10.34
C GLY A 192 6.32 -12.32 -10.18
N ALA A 193 5.89 -11.25 -9.53
CA ALA A 193 4.47 -10.94 -9.30
C ALA A 193 3.70 -10.54 -10.59
N CYS A 194 4.39 -10.39 -11.72
CA CYS A 194 3.78 -10.29 -13.04
C CYS A 194 4.68 -10.88 -14.12
N SER A 195 4.13 -11.09 -15.32
CA SER A 195 4.81 -11.73 -16.44
C SER A 195 4.45 -11.11 -17.79
N GLY A 196 5.26 -11.38 -18.81
CA GLY A 196 5.02 -10.96 -20.20
C GLY A 196 5.94 -9.82 -20.66
N SER A 197 5.77 -9.35 -21.89
CA SER A 197 6.63 -8.33 -22.52
C SER A 197 5.95 -6.97 -22.73
N GLY A 198 4.67 -6.85 -22.38
CA GLY A 198 3.88 -5.60 -22.46
C GLY A 198 3.89 -4.81 -21.15
N SER A 199 2.84 -4.03 -20.89
CA SER A 199 2.60 -3.43 -19.56
C SER A 199 2.28 -4.51 -18.53
N CYS A 200 2.81 -4.38 -17.32
CA CYS A 200 2.57 -5.32 -16.23
C CYS A 200 1.67 -4.67 -15.17
N THR A 201 0.50 -5.25 -14.90
CA THR A 201 -0.41 -4.77 -13.84
C THR A 201 -0.36 -5.70 -12.64
N VAL A 202 -0.17 -5.14 -11.45
CA VAL A 202 -0.09 -5.86 -10.17
C VAL A 202 -1.09 -5.25 -9.20
N THR A 203 -2.01 -6.08 -8.69
CA THR A 203 -2.86 -5.72 -7.54
C THR A 203 -2.09 -5.98 -6.25
N ILE A 204 -2.05 -5.01 -5.34
CA ILE A 204 -1.33 -5.12 -4.07
C ILE A 204 -2.26 -5.74 -3.01
N ASP A 205 -1.99 -6.96 -2.60
CA ASP A 205 -2.70 -7.70 -1.53
C ASP A 205 -1.75 -8.22 -0.44
N ALA A 206 -0.44 -8.15 -0.71
CA ALA A 206 0.67 -8.54 0.14
C ALA A 206 1.95 -7.86 -0.40
N ALA A 207 3.07 -8.04 0.27
CA ALA A 207 4.36 -7.61 -0.26
C ALA A 207 4.68 -8.39 -1.55
N LYS A 208 5.06 -7.67 -2.62
CA LYS A 208 5.27 -8.25 -3.95
C LYS A 208 6.59 -7.82 -4.54
N THR A 209 7.18 -8.67 -5.37
CA THR A 209 8.40 -8.35 -6.13
C THR A 209 8.19 -8.62 -7.60
N VAL A 210 8.51 -7.63 -8.44
CA VAL A 210 8.48 -7.72 -9.90
C VAL A 210 9.90 -7.52 -10.43
N THR A 211 10.33 -8.36 -11.35
CA THR A 211 11.63 -8.22 -12.01
C THR A 211 11.46 -7.77 -13.45
N ALA A 212 12.10 -6.66 -13.82
CA ALA A 212 12.24 -6.19 -15.19
C ALA A 212 13.57 -6.69 -15.77
N THR A 213 13.52 -7.41 -16.88
CA THR A 213 14.74 -7.90 -17.53
C THR A 213 15.06 -7.06 -18.76
N PHE A 214 16.27 -6.51 -18.81
CA PHE A 214 16.79 -5.77 -19.96
C PHE A 214 17.99 -6.49 -20.55
N SER A 215 18.06 -6.57 -21.88
CA SER A 215 19.17 -7.18 -22.60
C SER A 215 19.85 -6.14 -23.45
N LEU A 216 21.19 -6.11 -23.50
CA LEU A 216 21.87 -5.25 -24.46
C LEU A 216 21.45 -5.64 -25.88
N VAL A 217 21.16 -4.64 -26.70
CA VAL A 217 20.95 -4.90 -28.13
C VAL A 217 22.28 -5.42 -28.65
N ALA A 218 22.29 -6.62 -29.24
CA ALA A 218 23.48 -7.18 -29.85
C ALA A 218 23.90 -6.27 -31.02
N GLN A 219 24.82 -5.34 -30.75
CA GLN A 219 25.36 -4.46 -31.75
C GLN A 219 26.13 -5.33 -32.76
N LYS A 220 25.57 -5.47 -33.97
CA LYS A 220 26.20 -6.22 -35.05
C LYS A 220 27.56 -5.56 -35.31
N LYS A 221 28.65 -6.17 -34.80
CA LYS A 221 30.02 -5.65 -35.00
C LYS A 221 30.26 -5.54 -36.50
N VAL A 222 30.19 -4.31 -37.04
CA VAL A 222 30.46 -4.06 -38.45
C VAL A 222 31.98 -4.04 -38.64
N PHE A 223 32.49 -4.94 -39.47
CA PHE A 223 33.92 -5.01 -39.79
C PHE A 223 34.20 -4.37 -41.15
N CYS A 224 35.40 -3.84 -41.32
CA CYS A 224 35.97 -3.54 -42.63
C CYS A 224 36.50 -4.85 -43.21
N ILE A 225 35.87 -5.36 -44.26
CA ILE A 225 36.40 -6.51 -45.02
C ILE A 225 37.10 -5.96 -46.24
N VAL A 226 38.44 -5.96 -46.23
CA VAL A 226 39.22 -5.29 -47.27
C VAL A 226 38.88 -5.88 -48.65
N PRO A 227 38.25 -5.12 -49.56
CA PRO A 227 37.81 -5.66 -50.84
C PRO A 227 39.00 -5.80 -51.80
N ASN A 228 38.90 -6.70 -52.77
CA ASN A 228 39.90 -6.76 -53.85
C ASN A 228 39.68 -5.62 -54.85
N VAL A 229 40.62 -4.67 -54.85
CA VAL A 229 40.64 -3.50 -55.73
C VAL A 229 41.81 -3.49 -56.70
N LYS A 230 42.69 -4.52 -56.69
CA LYS A 230 43.79 -4.64 -57.65
C LYS A 230 43.25 -4.63 -59.09
N ARG A 231 43.99 -3.97 -59.99
CA ARG A 231 43.65 -3.75 -61.42
C ARG A 231 42.33 -2.99 -61.67
N LYS A 232 41.63 -2.51 -60.65
CA LYS A 232 40.45 -1.64 -60.80
C LYS A 232 40.86 -0.17 -60.96
N PRO A 233 40.06 0.66 -61.65
CA PRO A 233 40.25 2.12 -61.68
C PRO A 233 40.21 2.70 -60.27
N LEU A 234 41.01 3.73 -59.98
CA LEU A 234 41.09 4.35 -58.65
C LEU A 234 39.72 4.80 -58.12
N ALA A 235 38.87 5.39 -58.95
CA ALA A 235 37.53 5.82 -58.56
C ALA A 235 36.64 4.64 -58.11
N THR A 236 36.71 3.51 -58.82
CA THR A 236 35.99 2.28 -58.46
C THR A 236 36.58 1.62 -57.21
N ALA A 237 37.90 1.65 -57.06
CA ALA A 237 38.57 1.15 -55.86
C ALA A 237 38.13 1.90 -54.60
N LYS A 238 38.10 3.24 -54.65
CA LYS A 238 37.64 4.09 -53.53
C LYS A 238 36.20 3.77 -53.13
N ARG A 239 35.28 3.68 -54.11
CA ARG A 239 33.87 3.34 -53.86
C ARG A 239 33.70 1.98 -53.19
N ARG A 240 34.42 0.96 -53.67
CA ARG A 240 34.38 -0.39 -53.10
C ARG A 240 34.93 -0.44 -51.67
N ILE A 241 36.01 0.30 -51.39
CA ILE A 241 36.59 0.38 -50.04
C ILE A 241 35.60 0.99 -49.04
N VAL A 242 34.94 2.10 -49.41
CA VAL A 242 33.93 2.75 -48.55
C VAL A 242 32.70 1.86 -48.36
N ALA A 243 32.21 1.23 -49.42
CA ALA A 243 31.09 0.29 -49.36
C ALA A 243 31.37 -0.92 -48.46
N ALA A 244 32.63 -1.36 -48.40
CA ALA A 244 33.09 -2.43 -47.50
C ALA A 244 33.38 -1.95 -46.07
N HIS A 245 32.91 -0.75 -45.70
CA HIS A 245 33.09 -0.12 -44.39
C HIS A 245 34.55 0.15 -44.00
N CYS A 246 35.44 0.23 -44.99
CA CYS A 246 36.83 0.65 -44.85
C CYS A 246 36.99 2.12 -45.24
N ARG A 247 38.12 2.74 -44.93
CA ARG A 247 38.47 4.09 -45.43
C ARG A 247 39.60 3.98 -46.45
N THR A 248 39.55 4.83 -47.48
CA THR A 248 40.69 4.94 -48.39
C THR A 248 41.86 5.56 -47.62
N GLY A 249 42.99 4.88 -47.59
CA GLY A 249 44.22 5.33 -46.96
C GLY A 249 45.07 6.18 -47.90
N ARG A 250 46.39 6.17 -47.66
CA ARG A 250 47.37 6.86 -48.51
C ARG A 250 47.36 6.25 -49.92
N VAL A 251 47.24 7.11 -50.93
CA VAL A 251 47.38 6.72 -52.34
C VAL A 251 48.74 7.19 -52.83
N ARG A 252 49.59 6.24 -53.23
CA ARG A 252 50.89 6.51 -53.87
C ARG A 252 50.82 6.13 -55.34
N ASN A 253 51.74 6.66 -56.12
CA ASN A 253 51.85 6.35 -57.53
C ASN A 253 53.16 5.63 -57.81
N ALA A 254 53.14 4.67 -58.74
CA ALA A 254 54.33 3.96 -59.20
C ALA A 254 54.28 3.71 -60.71
N LYS A 255 55.44 3.49 -61.32
CA LYS A 255 55.54 3.00 -62.70
C LYS A 255 55.09 1.54 -62.73
N SER A 256 54.40 1.13 -63.79
CA SER A 256 54.04 -0.27 -63.99
C SER A 256 53.95 -0.57 -65.48
N THR A 257 54.61 -1.66 -65.87
CA THR A 257 54.60 -2.20 -67.23
C THR A 257 53.40 -3.12 -67.47
N THR A 258 52.82 -3.65 -66.40
CA THR A 258 51.75 -4.66 -66.45
C THR A 258 50.37 -4.12 -66.08
N VAL A 259 50.29 -2.93 -65.48
CA VAL A 259 49.03 -2.32 -65.03
C VAL A 259 48.82 -0.98 -65.73
N ARG A 260 47.72 -0.87 -66.49
CA ARG A 260 47.34 0.36 -67.22
C ARG A 260 47.26 1.57 -66.28
N LYS A 261 47.67 2.74 -66.78
CA LYS A 261 47.61 4.03 -66.09
C LYS A 261 46.23 4.27 -65.44
N GLY A 262 46.23 4.78 -64.19
CA GLY A 262 45.02 5.08 -63.41
C GLY A 262 44.40 3.89 -62.66
N ARG A 263 44.99 2.69 -62.75
CA ARG A 263 44.53 1.48 -62.05
C ARG A 263 45.41 1.11 -60.86
N VAL A 264 44.82 0.46 -59.87
CA VAL A 264 45.51 0.01 -58.65
C VAL A 264 46.50 -1.12 -58.98
N ILE A 265 47.78 -0.90 -58.72
CA ILE A 265 48.86 -1.90 -58.78
C ILE A 265 48.78 -2.82 -57.56
N SER A 266 48.74 -2.23 -56.38
CA SER A 266 48.71 -2.95 -55.11
C SER A 266 47.86 -2.24 -54.07
N GLN A 267 47.39 -3.02 -53.10
CA GLN A 267 46.64 -2.55 -51.94
C GLN A 267 47.26 -3.15 -50.68
N ARG A 268 47.20 -2.41 -49.58
CA ARG A 268 47.49 -2.89 -48.23
C ARG A 268 46.50 -2.24 -47.25
N PRO A 269 45.86 -2.99 -46.34
CA PRO A 269 46.01 -4.42 -46.08
C PRO A 269 45.50 -5.33 -47.22
N ARG A 270 45.72 -6.65 -47.13
CA ARG A 270 45.44 -7.58 -48.25
C ARG A 270 43.93 -7.77 -48.42
N ALA A 271 43.49 -8.17 -49.61
CA ALA A 271 42.08 -8.45 -49.84
C ALA A 271 41.62 -9.64 -48.96
N GLY A 272 40.40 -9.55 -48.42
CA GLY A 272 39.82 -10.52 -47.49
C GLY A 272 40.19 -10.30 -46.03
N GLU A 273 41.12 -9.40 -45.72
CA GLU A 273 41.53 -9.10 -44.35
C GLU A 273 40.38 -8.45 -43.56
N LYS A 274 40.10 -8.98 -42.37
CA LYS A 274 39.04 -8.51 -41.47
C LYS A 274 39.61 -7.50 -40.49
N LEU A 275 39.16 -6.26 -40.58
CA LEU A 275 39.65 -5.14 -39.79
C LEU A 275 38.51 -4.44 -39.05
N VAL A 276 38.84 -3.60 -38.07
CA VAL A 276 37.87 -2.72 -37.42
C VAL A 276 37.27 -1.75 -38.44
N ARG A 277 35.98 -1.40 -38.28
CA ARG A 277 35.29 -0.43 -39.15
C ARG A 277 36.13 0.83 -39.32
N GLY A 278 36.21 1.31 -40.56
CA GLY A 278 36.94 2.54 -40.90
C GLY A 278 38.45 2.37 -41.04
N SER A 279 38.98 1.16 -40.93
CA SER A 279 40.41 0.87 -41.17
C SER A 279 40.85 1.32 -42.57
N LYS A 280 42.09 1.83 -42.66
CA LYS A 280 42.62 2.45 -43.88
C LYS A 280 43.19 1.42 -44.84
N VAL A 281 42.79 1.48 -46.12
CA VAL A 281 43.37 0.70 -47.21
C VAL A 281 44.22 1.61 -48.09
N ASN A 282 45.55 1.48 -47.95
CA ASN A 282 46.53 2.19 -48.76
C ASN A 282 46.62 1.57 -50.16
N LEU A 283 46.76 2.42 -51.18
CA LEU A 283 46.78 2.03 -52.58
C LEU A 283 48.05 2.51 -53.28
N VAL A 284 48.58 1.70 -54.18
CA VAL A 284 49.60 2.12 -55.15
C VAL A 284 48.95 2.08 -56.53
N VAL A 285 49.00 3.19 -57.28
CA VAL A 285 48.32 3.37 -58.57
C VAL A 285 49.33 3.55 -59.69
N SER A 286 49.04 2.97 -60.85
CA SER A 286 49.90 3.06 -62.02
C SER A 286 49.86 4.44 -62.66
N ARG A 287 51.03 5.02 -62.94
CA ARG A 287 51.19 6.21 -63.79
C ARG A 287 51.46 5.88 -65.26
N GLY A 288 51.52 4.60 -65.64
CA GLY A 288 51.87 4.11 -66.98
C GLY A 288 53.36 3.73 -67.12
N GLN A 289 53.72 3.18 -68.28
CA GLN A 289 55.11 3.17 -68.74
C GLN A 289 55.43 4.53 -69.32
N ARG A 290 56.70 4.94 -69.24
CA ARG A 290 57.16 6.16 -69.92
C ARG A 290 56.82 6.05 -71.39
#